data_AF-A0A2C9M552-F1
#
_entry.id   AF-A0A2C9M552-F1
#
_cell.length_a   1.000
_cell.length_b   1.000
_cell.length_c   1.000
_cell.angle_alpha   90.00
_cell.angle_beta   90.00
_cell.angle_gamma   90.00
#
_symmetry.space_group_name_H-M   'P 1'
#
loop_
_entity.id
_entity.type
_entity.pdbx_description
1 polymer ?
#
loop_
_entity_poly.entity_id
_entity_poly.type
_entity_poly.pdbx_seq_one_letter_code
_entity_poly.pdbx_strand_id
1 'polypeptide(L)'
;MKSLKLAHNDGHTDVCYDSSGSFILTCGSDGKVCIWEGKDDTDTSSVNLGDKIFAIAFQGGRFFAATEENTIRIHTFPDGVSDGMVTRFTAPCRHFVVSDDGSMLVAGADDFKIKVISMEENECICLYSEHQAPILSVSIDPTKEFIASSSCDGTVKVWHVIDGTTEKTLNLLSKCSDPGQAKSLCRMCWSTDGEHPTMLVLTTLYLYMFQHPTILVLPYNVAISVHVLASSHTCTYHTI
;
A
#
# COMPACT_ATOMS: atom_id res chain seq x y z
N MET A 1 13.60 25.26 6.75
CA MET A 1 12.27 24.65 6.55
C MET A 1 12.11 24.48 5.05
N LYS A 2 12.10 23.24 4.53
CA LYS A 2 12.00 23.00 3.08
C LYS A 2 10.55 23.20 2.63
N SER A 3 10.33 23.83 1.48
CA SER A 3 8.98 24.04 0.93
C SER A 3 8.46 22.78 0.25
N LEU A 4 7.21 22.41 0.54
CA LEU A 4 6.48 21.38 -0.21
C LEU A 4 6.31 21.86 -1.67
N LYS A 5 6.51 20.96 -2.63
CA LYS A 5 6.32 21.22 -4.07
C LYS A 5 4.94 20.67 -4.49
N LEU A 6 4.21 21.43 -5.32
CA LEU A 6 2.94 20.97 -5.87
C LEU A 6 3.21 20.07 -7.08
N ALA A 7 2.83 18.80 -6.96
CA ALA A 7 3.00 17.78 -8.01
C ALA A 7 1.69 17.51 -8.77
N HIS A 8 0.59 17.39 -8.01
CA HIS A 8 -0.73 17.00 -8.48
C HIS A 8 -1.79 18.00 -8.04
N ASN A 9 -2.96 17.95 -8.68
CA ASN A 9 -4.16 18.65 -8.19
C ASN A 9 -4.55 18.17 -6.79
N ASP A 10 -5.30 19.00 -6.05
CA ASP A 10 -5.83 18.66 -4.73
C ASP A 10 -6.57 17.31 -4.75
N GLY A 11 -6.24 16.44 -3.78
CA GLY A 11 -6.83 15.12 -3.67
C GLY A 11 -5.87 14.13 -3.02
N HIS A 12 -6.17 12.84 -3.20
CA HIS A 12 -5.25 11.78 -2.80
C HIS A 12 -4.00 11.83 -3.69
N THR A 13 -2.84 11.72 -3.05
CA THR A 13 -1.55 11.53 -3.71
C THR A 13 -0.86 10.36 -3.05
N ASP A 14 -0.35 9.45 -3.88
CA ASP A 14 0.46 8.32 -3.44
C ASP A 14 1.90 8.48 -3.94
N VAL A 15 2.85 7.85 -3.26
CA VAL A 15 4.27 8.02 -3.53
C VAL A 15 5.06 6.73 -3.28
N CYS A 16 5.98 6.42 -4.19
CA CYS A 16 6.98 5.38 -3.99
C CYS A 16 8.37 5.87 -4.46
N TYR A 17 9.39 5.10 -4.14
CA TYR A 17 10.74 5.26 -4.68
C TYR A 17 10.99 4.16 -5.72
N ASP A 18 11.93 4.41 -6.62
CA ASP A 18 12.50 3.30 -7.38
C ASP A 18 13.36 2.38 -6.49
N SER A 19 13.75 1.23 -7.01
CA SER A 19 14.55 0.25 -6.26
C SER A 19 15.91 0.80 -5.79
N SER A 20 16.48 1.80 -6.48
CA SER A 20 17.73 2.44 -6.04
C SER A 20 17.55 3.57 -5.02
N GLY A 21 16.33 4.07 -4.84
CA GLY A 21 16.02 5.27 -4.05
C GLY A 21 16.45 6.59 -4.70
N SER A 22 16.89 6.55 -5.96
CA SER A 22 17.32 7.73 -6.72
C SER A 22 16.13 8.53 -7.26
N PHE A 23 15.02 7.86 -7.55
CA PHE A 23 13.82 8.46 -8.09
C PHE A 23 12.66 8.37 -7.12
N ILE A 24 11.88 9.45 -7.04
CA ILE A 24 10.57 9.48 -6.40
C ILE A 24 9.53 9.44 -7.50
N LEU A 25 8.52 8.60 -7.37
CA LEU A 25 7.36 8.57 -8.24
C LEU A 25 6.14 8.98 -7.42
N THR A 26 5.41 9.99 -7.89
CA THR A 26 4.15 10.41 -7.26
C THR A 26 3.00 10.23 -8.25
N CYS A 27 1.82 9.86 -7.75
CA CYS A 27 0.61 9.79 -8.58
C CYS A 27 -0.58 10.45 -7.88
N GLY A 28 -1.60 10.86 -8.64
CA GLY A 28 -2.75 11.53 -8.05
C GLY A 28 -4.00 11.60 -8.91
N SER A 29 -4.90 12.47 -8.47
CA SER A 29 -6.25 12.65 -9.04
C SER A 29 -6.27 13.42 -10.37
N ASP A 30 -5.10 13.74 -10.91
CA ASP A 30 -4.91 14.33 -12.23
C ASP A 30 -4.42 13.31 -13.28
N GLY A 31 -4.35 12.03 -12.90
CA GLY A 31 -4.03 10.94 -13.81
C GLY A 31 -2.55 10.85 -14.20
N LYS A 32 -1.69 11.67 -13.58
CA LYS A 32 -0.27 11.72 -13.87
C LYS A 32 0.54 10.89 -12.89
N VAL A 33 1.61 10.29 -13.41
CA VAL A 33 2.76 9.86 -12.62
C VAL A 33 3.87 10.88 -12.85
N CYS A 34 4.25 11.61 -11.80
CA CYS A 34 5.41 12.51 -11.83
C CYS A 34 6.64 11.77 -11.32
N ILE A 35 7.77 11.92 -12.02
CA ILE A 35 9.04 11.28 -11.72
C ILE A 35 10.05 12.37 -11.39
N TRP A 36 10.70 12.23 -10.23
CA TRP A 36 11.61 13.22 -9.66
C TRP A 36 12.97 12.56 -9.41
N GLU A 37 14.06 13.12 -9.93
CA GLU A 37 15.44 12.67 -9.67
C GLU A 37 15.92 13.15 -8.29
N GLY A 38 15.40 12.49 -7.26
CA GLY A 38 15.66 12.83 -5.87
C GLY A 38 14.83 14.01 -5.37
N LYS A 39 14.97 14.29 -4.07
CA LYS A 39 14.10 15.25 -3.35
C LYS A 39 14.24 16.70 -3.77
N ASP A 40 15.38 17.08 -4.34
CA ASP A 40 15.71 18.47 -4.65
C ASP A 40 15.45 18.82 -6.12
N ASP A 41 15.08 17.84 -6.95
CA ASP A 41 14.84 18.00 -8.39
C ASP A 41 13.75 19.03 -8.73
N THR A 42 14.06 19.90 -9.68
CA THR A 42 13.14 20.91 -10.21
C THR A 42 12.55 20.55 -11.57
N ASP A 43 13.15 19.59 -12.27
CA ASP A 43 12.85 19.26 -13.66
C ASP A 43 12.08 17.94 -13.72
N THR A 44 10.80 17.99 -13.33
CA THR A 44 9.93 16.81 -13.32
C THR A 44 9.63 16.31 -14.72
N SER A 45 9.79 15.01 -14.92
CA SER A 45 9.11 14.32 -16.03
C SER A 45 7.76 13.77 -15.56
N SER A 46 6.81 13.63 -16.47
CA SER A 46 5.51 13.06 -16.13
C SER A 46 4.94 12.22 -17.25
N VAL A 47 4.26 11.14 -16.89
CA VAL A 47 3.49 10.30 -17.80
C VAL A 47 2.01 10.41 -17.42
N ASN A 48 1.13 10.52 -18.40
CA ASN A 48 -0.32 10.52 -18.18
C ASN A 48 -0.89 9.11 -18.46
N LEU A 49 -1.61 8.55 -17.50
CA LEU A 49 -2.18 7.19 -17.55
C LEU A 49 -3.72 7.15 -17.48
N GLY A 50 -4.40 8.29 -17.58
CA GLY A 50 -5.86 8.41 -17.48
C GLY A 50 -6.29 9.68 -16.76
N ASP A 51 -7.47 9.68 -16.13
CA ASP A 51 -7.91 10.85 -15.35
C ASP A 51 -7.55 10.72 -13.86
N LYS A 52 -7.48 9.50 -13.30
CA LYS A 52 -7.10 9.26 -11.89
C LYS A 52 -6.24 8.02 -11.69
N ILE A 53 -5.24 8.18 -10.82
CA ILE A 53 -4.43 7.09 -10.28
C ILE A 53 -4.59 7.10 -8.75
N PHE A 54 -4.94 5.95 -8.18
CA PHE A 54 -5.23 5.82 -6.75
C PHE A 54 -4.05 5.30 -5.93
N ALA A 55 -3.16 4.53 -6.55
CA ALA A 55 -2.00 3.96 -5.88
C ALA A 55 -0.89 3.68 -6.90
N ILE A 56 0.35 3.71 -6.43
CA ILE A 56 1.55 3.42 -7.23
C ILE A 56 2.55 2.58 -6.45
N ALA A 57 3.23 1.68 -7.14
CA ALA A 57 4.38 0.96 -6.59
C ALA A 57 5.46 0.79 -7.66
N PHE A 58 6.70 0.57 -7.23
CA PHE A 58 7.82 0.29 -8.13
C PHE A 58 8.45 -1.04 -7.75
N GLN A 59 8.71 -1.89 -8.74
CA GLN A 59 9.43 -3.14 -8.53
C GLN A 59 10.08 -3.62 -9.83
N GLY A 60 11.32 -4.10 -9.75
CA GLY A 60 11.99 -4.76 -10.88
C GLY A 60 12.17 -3.87 -12.12
N GLY A 61 12.38 -2.56 -11.94
CA GLY A 61 12.55 -1.61 -13.05
C GLY A 61 11.26 -1.21 -13.76
N ARG A 62 10.10 -1.55 -13.17
CA ARG A 62 8.78 -1.21 -13.68
C ARG A 62 7.98 -0.53 -12.57
N PHE A 63 6.99 0.26 -12.96
CA PHE A 63 6.01 0.78 -12.01
C PHE A 63 4.62 0.23 -12.30
N PHE A 64 3.84 0.14 -11.22
CA PHE A 64 2.48 -0.38 -11.20
C PHE A 64 1.55 0.76 -10.86
N ALA A 65 0.40 0.87 -11.53
CA ALA A 65 -0.56 1.93 -11.28
C ALA A 65 -1.98 1.36 -11.16
N ALA A 66 -2.68 1.72 -10.09
CA ALA A 66 -4.10 1.47 -9.93
C ALA A 66 -4.90 2.66 -10.49
N THR A 67 -5.61 2.46 -11.60
CA THR A 67 -6.30 3.55 -12.30
C THR A 67 -7.82 3.50 -12.11
N GLU A 68 -8.50 4.55 -12.55
CA GLU A 68 -9.97 4.61 -12.61
C GLU A 68 -10.65 3.56 -13.49
N GLU A 69 -9.89 2.85 -14.32
CA GLU A 69 -10.40 1.70 -15.07
C GLU A 69 -10.62 0.47 -14.17
N ASN A 70 -10.45 0.61 -12.85
CA ASN A 70 -10.51 -0.45 -11.84
C ASN A 70 -9.48 -1.55 -12.11
N THR A 71 -8.33 -1.18 -12.72
CA THR A 71 -7.24 -2.11 -13.05
C THR A 71 -5.96 -1.71 -12.34
N ILE A 72 -5.11 -2.71 -12.10
CA ILE A 72 -3.70 -2.49 -11.80
C ILE A 72 -2.92 -2.87 -13.06
N ARG A 73 -2.19 -1.90 -13.61
CA ARG A 73 -1.39 -2.06 -14.83
C ARG A 73 0.09 -1.90 -14.56
N ILE A 74 0.90 -2.58 -15.37
CA ILE A 74 2.35 -2.53 -15.37
C ILE A 74 2.79 -1.55 -16.44
N HIS A 75 3.80 -0.74 -16.16
CA HIS A 75 4.37 0.19 -17.11
C HIS A 75 5.89 0.16 -17.06
N THR A 76 6.52 0.40 -18.21
CA THR A 76 7.97 0.59 -18.28
C THR A 76 8.38 1.86 -17.55
N PHE A 77 9.60 1.90 -17.04
CA PHE A 77 10.19 3.09 -16.42
C PHE A 77 11.46 3.50 -17.17
N PRO A 78 11.70 4.80 -17.42
CA PRO A 78 10.86 5.96 -17.04
C PRO A 78 9.74 6.29 -18.04
N ASP A 79 9.73 5.65 -19.22
CA ASP A 79 8.88 6.06 -20.36
C ASP A 79 7.37 5.88 -20.14
N GLY A 80 6.97 5.03 -19.19
CA GLY A 80 5.57 4.80 -18.83
C GLY A 80 4.75 4.11 -19.93
N VAL A 81 5.40 3.31 -20.77
CA VAL A 81 4.72 2.50 -21.79
C VAL A 81 3.97 1.37 -21.09
N SER A 82 2.70 1.16 -21.42
CA SER A 82 1.90 0.05 -20.90
C SER A 82 2.52 -1.30 -21.24
N ASP A 83 2.72 -2.14 -20.23
CA ASP A 83 3.42 -3.43 -20.29
C ASP A 83 2.58 -4.57 -19.65
N GLY A 84 1.26 -4.44 -19.75
CA GLY A 84 0.30 -5.45 -19.33
C GLY A 84 -0.56 -5.05 -18.13
N MET A 85 -1.43 -5.98 -17.73
CA MET A 85 -2.39 -5.81 -16.64
C MET A 85 -2.17 -6.92 -15.62
N VAL A 86 -2.05 -6.56 -14.35
CA VAL A 86 -1.94 -7.52 -13.25
C VAL A 86 -3.31 -8.06 -12.86
N THR A 87 -4.26 -7.16 -12.63
CA THR A 87 -5.61 -7.56 -12.23
C THR A 87 -6.64 -6.46 -12.47
N ARG A 88 -7.91 -6.82 -12.28
CA ARG A 88 -9.09 -5.94 -12.38
C ARG A 88 -10.03 -6.17 -11.19
N PHE A 89 -10.68 -5.12 -10.73
CA PHE A 89 -11.77 -5.13 -9.76
C PHE A 89 -13.07 -4.62 -10.39
N THR A 90 -14.19 -4.74 -9.69
CA THR A 90 -15.47 -4.15 -10.14
C THR A 90 -15.66 -2.72 -9.66
N ALA A 91 -14.76 -2.23 -8.80
CA ALA A 91 -14.72 -0.87 -8.29
C ALA A 91 -13.26 -0.41 -8.08
N PRO A 92 -13.00 0.87 -7.79
CA PRO A 92 -11.64 1.40 -7.68
C PRO A 92 -10.75 0.63 -6.69
N CYS A 93 -9.52 0.30 -7.11
CA CYS A 93 -8.50 -0.21 -6.21
C CYS A 93 -7.83 0.95 -5.48
N ARG A 94 -7.95 1.00 -4.14
CA ARG A 94 -7.48 2.14 -3.32
C ARG A 94 -6.05 2.00 -2.84
N HIS A 95 -5.57 0.76 -2.77
CA HIS A 95 -4.22 0.49 -2.31
C HIS A 95 -3.82 -0.90 -2.79
N PHE A 96 -2.54 -1.02 -3.14
CA PHE A 96 -1.90 -2.29 -3.36
C PHE A 96 -0.44 -2.19 -2.93
N VAL A 97 0.18 -3.35 -2.71
CA VAL A 97 1.59 -3.50 -2.36
C VAL A 97 2.17 -4.65 -3.16
N VAL A 98 3.46 -4.57 -3.49
CA VAL A 98 4.23 -5.63 -4.15
C VAL A 98 5.21 -6.19 -3.12
N SER A 99 5.54 -7.47 -3.12
CA SER A 99 6.58 -7.97 -2.21
C SER A 99 7.97 -7.47 -2.64
N ASP A 100 8.90 -7.40 -1.69
CA ASP A 100 10.27 -6.90 -1.93
C ASP A 100 11.04 -7.69 -3.00
N ASP A 101 10.74 -8.98 -3.15
CA ASP A 101 11.31 -9.82 -4.21
C ASP A 101 10.47 -9.82 -5.50
N GLY A 102 9.36 -9.10 -5.52
CA GLY A 102 8.47 -8.94 -6.67
C GLY A 102 7.62 -10.16 -7.00
N SER A 103 7.61 -11.20 -6.17
CA SER A 103 6.87 -12.44 -6.48
C SER A 103 5.37 -12.34 -6.21
N MET A 104 4.91 -11.39 -5.39
CA MET A 104 3.53 -11.30 -4.94
C MET A 104 3.01 -9.86 -4.98
N LEU A 105 1.76 -9.67 -5.41
CA LEU A 105 1.04 -8.40 -5.31
C LEU A 105 -0.25 -8.60 -4.52
N VAL A 106 -0.51 -7.71 -3.54
CA VAL A 106 -1.76 -7.70 -2.77
C VAL A 106 -2.48 -6.39 -3.01
N ALA A 107 -3.75 -6.46 -3.38
CA ALA A 107 -4.56 -5.30 -3.75
C ALA A 107 -5.93 -5.32 -3.06
N GLY A 108 -6.38 -4.15 -2.62
CA GLY A 108 -7.71 -3.96 -2.03
C GLY A 108 -8.53 -2.89 -2.75
N ALA A 109 -9.83 -3.11 -2.88
CA ALA A 109 -10.71 -2.24 -3.65
C ALA A 109 -12.02 -1.86 -2.95
N ASP A 110 -12.73 -0.91 -3.56
CA ASP A 110 -14.04 -0.41 -3.13
C ASP A 110 -15.17 -1.44 -3.31
N ASP A 111 -14.91 -2.58 -3.96
CA ASP A 111 -15.85 -3.72 -4.08
C ASP A 111 -15.71 -4.71 -2.90
N PHE A 112 -14.96 -4.30 -1.88
CA PHE A 112 -14.72 -4.98 -0.61
C PHE A 112 -13.86 -6.23 -0.74
N LYS A 113 -13.27 -6.44 -1.94
CA LYS A 113 -12.40 -7.58 -2.20
C LYS A 113 -10.95 -7.23 -1.99
N ILE A 114 -10.21 -8.24 -1.56
CA ILE A 114 -8.76 -8.25 -1.58
C ILE A 114 -8.31 -9.38 -2.50
N LYS A 115 -7.39 -9.08 -3.40
CA LYS A 115 -6.75 -10.08 -4.27
C LYS A 115 -5.30 -10.23 -3.89
N VAL A 116 -4.83 -11.46 -3.86
CA VAL A 116 -3.41 -11.83 -3.79
C VAL A 116 -3.06 -12.46 -5.12
N ILE A 117 -2.04 -11.93 -5.78
CA ILE A 117 -1.62 -12.28 -7.13
C ILE A 117 -0.19 -12.82 -7.08
N SER A 118 0.04 -13.99 -7.66
CA SER A 118 1.39 -14.47 -7.98
C SER A 118 1.88 -13.73 -9.22
N MET A 119 2.99 -13.02 -9.11
CA MET A 119 3.58 -12.27 -10.21
C MET A 119 4.35 -13.18 -11.18
N GLU A 120 4.78 -14.35 -10.73
CA GLU A 120 5.45 -15.37 -11.56
C GLU A 120 4.44 -16.05 -12.50
N GLU A 121 3.30 -16.49 -11.94
CA GLU A 121 2.25 -17.19 -12.69
C GLU A 121 1.25 -16.22 -13.35
N ASN A 122 1.27 -14.94 -12.95
CA ASN A 122 0.29 -13.93 -13.33
C ASN A 122 -1.17 -14.35 -13.02
N GLU A 123 -1.36 -15.00 -11.86
CA GLU A 123 -2.64 -15.57 -11.44
C GLU A 123 -3.06 -15.10 -10.04
N CYS A 124 -4.37 -14.98 -9.84
CA CYS A 124 -4.96 -14.68 -8.54
C CYS A 124 -4.97 -15.95 -7.68
N ILE A 125 -4.12 -16.01 -6.66
CA ILE A 125 -4.01 -17.17 -5.76
C ILE A 125 -4.98 -17.10 -4.58
N CYS A 126 -5.38 -15.91 -4.14
CA CYS A 126 -6.37 -15.73 -3.08
C CYS A 126 -7.34 -14.59 -3.39
N LEU A 127 -8.61 -14.78 -3.05
CA LEU A 127 -9.68 -13.77 -3.12
C LEU A 127 -10.41 -13.70 -1.78
N TYR A 128 -10.12 -12.67 -0.98
CA TYR A 128 -10.79 -12.45 0.29
C TYR A 128 -12.00 -11.54 0.11
N SER A 129 -13.10 -11.91 0.75
CA SER A 129 -14.40 -11.27 0.56
C SER A 129 -15.22 -11.09 1.83
N GLU A 130 -14.60 -11.23 3.00
CA GLU A 130 -15.32 -11.09 4.27
C GLU A 130 -15.53 -9.63 4.71
N HIS A 131 -14.73 -8.68 4.22
CA HIS A 131 -14.96 -7.27 4.52
C HIS A 131 -16.32 -6.81 4.02
N GLN A 132 -16.98 -5.94 4.80
CA GLN A 132 -18.35 -5.50 4.54
C GLN A 132 -18.44 -4.07 4.00
N ALA A 133 -17.29 -3.46 3.70
CA ALA A 133 -17.19 -2.12 3.15
C ALA A 133 -15.83 -1.94 2.42
N PRO A 134 -15.61 -0.82 1.73
CA PRO A 134 -14.41 -0.56 0.93
C PRO A 134 -13.10 -0.84 1.66
N ILE A 135 -12.14 -1.43 0.95
CA ILE A 135 -10.79 -1.63 1.48
C ILE A 135 -10.02 -0.32 1.41
N LEU A 136 -9.44 0.08 2.53
CA LEU A 136 -8.67 1.31 2.68
C LEU A 136 -7.17 1.10 2.45
N SER A 137 -6.62 0.02 2.99
CA SER A 137 -5.21 -0.32 2.91
C SER A 137 -5.01 -1.81 2.99
N VAL A 138 -3.89 -2.26 2.42
CA VAL A 138 -3.37 -3.63 2.49
C VAL A 138 -1.88 -3.60 2.79
N SER A 139 -1.35 -4.68 3.36
CA SER A 139 0.08 -4.83 3.69
C SER A 139 0.49 -6.29 3.65
N ILE A 140 1.71 -6.58 3.19
CA ILE A 140 2.29 -7.92 3.10
C ILE A 140 3.28 -8.09 4.25
N ASP A 141 3.20 -9.21 4.96
CA ASP A 141 4.24 -9.52 5.93
C ASP A 141 5.53 -10.01 5.22
N PRO A 142 6.71 -9.84 5.83
CA PRO A 142 7.98 -10.17 5.15
C PRO A 142 8.14 -11.66 4.79
N THR A 143 7.49 -12.59 5.50
CA THR A 143 7.52 -14.02 5.17
C THR A 143 6.49 -14.41 4.11
N LYS A 144 5.54 -13.51 3.82
CA LYS A 144 4.40 -13.68 2.92
C LYS A 144 3.40 -14.75 3.36
N GLU A 145 3.50 -15.19 4.61
CA GLU A 145 2.57 -16.11 5.23
C GLU A 145 1.24 -15.40 5.56
N PHE A 146 1.30 -14.10 5.85
CA PHE A 146 0.19 -13.26 6.24
C PHE A 146 0.06 -11.99 5.41
N ILE A 147 -1.18 -11.54 5.26
CA ILE A 147 -1.48 -10.19 4.80
C ILE A 147 -2.36 -9.48 5.83
N ALA A 148 -2.29 -8.17 5.86
CA ALA A 148 -3.17 -7.33 6.66
C ALA A 148 -4.02 -6.44 5.75
N SER A 149 -5.25 -6.17 6.15
CA SER A 149 -6.14 -5.21 5.48
C SER A 149 -6.91 -4.36 6.46
N SER A 150 -7.22 -3.14 6.06
CA SER A 150 -8.09 -2.22 6.79
C SER A 150 -9.26 -1.81 5.92
N SER A 151 -10.44 -1.65 6.52
CA SER A 151 -11.66 -1.34 5.77
C SER A 151 -12.50 -0.24 6.44
N CYS A 152 -13.31 0.41 5.61
CA CYS A 152 -14.40 1.27 6.04
C CYS A 152 -15.42 0.56 6.96
N ASP A 153 -15.40 -0.78 7.05
CA ASP A 153 -16.26 -1.54 7.95
C ASP A 153 -15.84 -1.44 9.43
N GLY A 154 -14.80 -0.66 9.71
CA GLY A 154 -14.27 -0.40 11.04
C GLY A 154 -13.20 -1.40 11.48
N THR A 155 -12.86 -2.37 10.63
CA THR A 155 -11.98 -3.47 11.02
C THR A 155 -10.62 -3.42 10.33
N VAL A 156 -9.63 -3.93 11.06
CA VAL A 156 -8.37 -4.45 10.52
C VAL A 156 -8.45 -5.97 10.58
N LYS A 157 -8.18 -6.66 9.47
CA LYS A 157 -8.12 -8.12 9.39
C LYS A 157 -6.72 -8.58 9.06
N VAL A 158 -6.34 -9.74 9.61
CA VAL A 158 -5.12 -10.47 9.25
C VAL A 158 -5.54 -11.80 8.64
N TRP A 159 -4.94 -12.14 7.52
CA TRP A 159 -5.29 -13.29 6.72
C TRP A 159 -4.08 -14.19 6.55
N HIS A 160 -4.27 -15.50 6.68
CA HIS A 160 -3.28 -16.47 6.29
C HIS A 160 -3.37 -16.70 4.78
N VAL A 161 -2.26 -16.53 4.06
CA VAL A 161 -2.23 -16.56 2.59
C VAL A 161 -2.50 -17.97 2.08
N ILE A 162 -1.83 -18.97 2.64
CA ILE A 162 -1.91 -20.36 2.15
C ILE A 162 -3.29 -20.96 2.41
N ASP A 163 -3.83 -20.77 3.61
CA ASP A 163 -5.12 -21.39 3.99
C ASP A 163 -6.33 -20.56 3.55
N GLY A 164 -6.12 -19.30 3.16
CA GLY A 164 -7.20 -18.39 2.79
C GLY A 164 -8.12 -18.02 3.98
N THR A 165 -7.68 -18.22 5.22
CA THR A 165 -8.46 -18.00 6.44
C THR A 165 -8.20 -16.63 7.06
N THR A 166 -9.20 -16.10 7.76
CA THR A 166 -9.03 -14.94 8.64
C THR A 166 -8.47 -15.39 9.99
N GLU A 167 -7.24 -14.99 10.28
CA GLU A 167 -6.60 -15.26 11.57
C GLU A 167 -7.10 -14.31 12.67
N LYS A 168 -7.28 -13.03 12.31
CA LYS A 168 -7.70 -11.99 13.26
C LYS A 168 -8.62 -10.97 12.62
N THR A 169 -9.53 -10.45 13.44
CA THR A 169 -10.36 -9.29 13.14
C THR A 169 -10.30 -8.34 14.34
N LEU A 170 -9.90 -7.10 14.10
CA LEU A 170 -9.67 -6.07 15.11
C LEU A 170 -10.55 -4.86 14.81
N ASN A 171 -11.37 -4.43 15.77
CA ASN A 171 -12.24 -3.26 15.61
C ASN A 171 -11.48 -1.97 16.01
N LEU A 172 -10.62 -1.47 15.11
CA LEU A 172 -9.71 -0.34 15.40
C LEU A 172 -10.11 0.97 14.71
N LEU A 173 -11.04 0.93 13.76
CA LEU A 173 -11.38 2.08 12.90
C LEU A 173 -12.83 2.53 13.12
N SER A 174 -13.09 3.80 12.79
CA SER A 174 -14.46 4.30 12.72
C SER A 174 -15.12 3.82 11.43
N LYS A 175 -16.30 3.23 11.54
CA LYS A 175 -17.08 2.81 10.37
C LYS A 175 -17.47 4.01 9.50
N CYS A 176 -17.40 3.85 8.20
CA CYS A 176 -17.91 4.80 7.21
C CYS A 176 -18.40 4.04 5.96
N SER A 177 -19.16 4.70 5.10
CA SER A 177 -19.69 4.08 3.87
C SER A 177 -18.80 4.31 2.65
N ASP A 178 -17.87 5.27 2.72
CA ASP A 178 -17.05 5.71 1.60
C ASP A 178 -15.61 6.02 2.07
N PRO A 179 -14.56 5.62 1.32
CA PRO A 179 -13.18 5.90 1.67
C PRO A 179 -12.88 7.40 1.86
N GLY A 180 -13.54 8.29 1.12
CA GLY A 180 -13.38 9.74 1.24
C GLY A 180 -13.89 10.30 2.57
N GLN A 181 -14.69 9.53 3.32
CA GLN A 181 -15.17 9.88 4.66
C GLN A 181 -14.39 9.18 5.78
N ALA A 182 -13.43 8.32 5.45
CA ALA A 182 -12.63 7.63 6.44
C ALA A 182 -11.75 8.63 7.22
N LYS A 183 -11.78 8.57 8.55
CA LYS A 183 -10.93 9.42 9.41
C LYS A 183 -9.44 9.14 9.24
N SER A 184 -9.10 7.94 8.78
CA SER A 184 -7.74 7.52 8.45
C SER A 184 -7.83 6.39 7.42
N LEU A 185 -6.91 6.38 6.47
CA LEU A 185 -6.75 5.25 5.54
C LEU A 185 -6.09 4.03 6.19
N CYS A 186 -5.52 4.19 7.40
CA CYS A 186 -4.87 3.12 8.14
C CYS A 186 -3.79 2.40 7.30
N ARG A 187 -2.82 3.17 6.77
CA ARG A 187 -1.65 2.61 6.07
C ARG A 187 -0.80 1.79 7.04
N MET A 188 -1.01 0.47 7.04
CA MET A 188 -0.32 -0.48 7.92
C MET A 188 1.01 -0.91 7.31
N CYS A 189 1.97 -1.21 8.19
CA CYS A 189 3.27 -1.76 7.80
C CYS A 189 3.65 -2.89 8.76
N TRP A 190 4.42 -3.85 8.26
CA TRP A 190 4.99 -4.91 9.07
C TRP A 190 6.43 -4.56 9.45
N SER A 191 6.79 -4.80 10.70
CA SER A 191 8.17 -4.72 11.16
C SER A 191 8.97 -5.89 10.61
N THR A 192 10.22 -5.60 10.25
CA THR A 192 11.21 -6.55 9.72
C THR A 192 12.26 -6.94 10.76
N ASP A 193 12.13 -6.44 11.99
CA ASP A 193 13.27 -6.22 12.88
C ASP A 193 13.39 -7.32 13.95
N GLY A 194 12.56 -8.37 13.90
CA GLY A 194 12.52 -9.41 14.92
C GLY A 194 12.17 -10.80 14.39
N GLU A 195 12.41 -11.81 15.22
CA GLU A 195 12.06 -13.23 14.97
C GLU A 195 10.55 -13.46 14.70
N HIS A 196 9.70 -12.44 14.86
CA HIS A 196 8.26 -12.51 14.72
C HIS A 196 7.72 -11.35 13.87
N PRO A 197 6.83 -11.62 12.89
CA PRO A 197 6.22 -10.57 12.10
C PRO A 197 5.38 -9.70 13.05
N THR A 198 5.56 -8.38 13.04
CA THR A 198 4.81 -7.48 13.92
C THR A 198 4.10 -6.43 13.07
N MET A 199 2.78 -6.36 13.17
CA MET A 199 1.99 -5.41 12.38
C MET A 199 1.79 -4.10 13.16
N LEU A 200 2.01 -2.98 12.48
CA LEU A 200 1.84 -1.63 12.99
C LEU A 200 0.61 -0.98 12.37
N VAL A 201 -0.30 -0.51 13.22
CA VAL A 201 -1.51 0.21 12.83
C VAL A 201 -1.37 1.67 13.26
N LEU A 202 -1.42 2.62 12.30
CA LEU A 202 -1.09 4.03 12.55
C LEU A 202 -2.32 4.96 12.73
N THR A 203 -3.40 4.49 13.35
CA THR A 203 -4.44 5.40 13.90
C THR A 203 -4.13 5.82 15.34
N THR A 204 -3.38 4.96 16.04
CA THR A 204 -2.74 5.07 17.35
C THR A 204 -1.72 3.92 17.33
N LEU A 205 -0.47 4.12 17.75
CA LEU A 205 0.57 3.09 17.58
C LEU A 205 0.21 1.80 18.33
N TYR A 206 -0.29 0.80 17.60
CA TYR A 206 -0.56 -0.55 18.07
C TYR A 206 0.51 -1.48 17.51
N LEU A 207 1.23 -2.19 18.40
CA LEU A 207 2.14 -3.28 18.06
C LEU A 207 1.42 -4.61 18.30
N TYR A 208 1.38 -5.50 17.31
CA TYR A 208 0.79 -6.84 17.47
C TYR A 208 1.82 -7.94 17.18
N MET A 209 2.11 -8.78 18.18
CA MET A 209 3.05 -9.90 18.08
C MET A 209 2.34 -11.24 17.86
N PHE A 210 2.92 -12.12 17.03
CA PHE A 210 2.25 -13.36 16.59
C PHE A 210 2.49 -14.57 17.51
N GLN A 211 3.63 -14.65 18.22
CA GLN A 211 3.87 -15.77 19.16
C GLN A 211 3.12 -15.63 20.49
N HIS A 212 2.77 -14.39 20.87
CA HIS A 212 1.89 -14.07 21.99
C HIS A 212 1.01 -12.88 21.61
N PRO A 213 -0.30 -13.05 21.34
CA PRO A 213 -1.17 -12.01 20.79
C PRO A 213 -1.43 -10.90 21.82
N THR A 214 -0.47 -10.00 21.94
CA THR A 214 -0.53 -8.82 22.81
C THR A 214 -0.56 -7.60 21.91
N ILE A 215 -1.62 -6.80 22.03
CA ILE A 215 -1.68 -5.46 21.45
C ILE A 215 -0.97 -4.53 22.43
N LEU A 216 0.21 -4.04 22.08
CA LEU A 216 0.87 -3.00 22.85
C LEU A 216 0.39 -1.63 22.35
N VAL A 217 -0.24 -0.86 23.23
CA VAL A 217 -0.63 0.53 22.95
C VAL A 217 0.47 1.43 23.49
N LEU A 218 1.22 2.09 22.63
CA LEU A 218 2.25 3.03 23.09
C LEU A 218 1.61 4.41 23.32
N PRO A 219 1.82 5.03 24.50
CA PRO A 219 1.26 6.35 24.80
C PRO A 219 1.83 7.41 23.87
N TYR A 220 0.98 8.35 23.46
CA TYR A 220 1.32 9.53 22.67
C TYR A 220 2.56 10.22 23.24
N ASN A 221 3.70 10.10 22.54
CA ASN A 221 4.91 10.97 22.59
C ASN A 221 6.19 10.30 22.07
N VAL A 222 6.13 9.11 21.47
CA VAL A 222 7.25 8.64 20.64
C VAL A 222 7.07 9.25 19.25
N ALA A 223 7.89 10.26 18.92
CA ALA A 223 8.02 10.74 17.57
C ALA A 223 8.68 9.65 16.72
N ILE A 224 7.86 8.79 16.13
CA ILE A 224 8.33 7.81 15.17
C ILE A 224 8.45 8.54 13.84
N SER A 225 9.68 8.89 13.47
CA SER A 225 10.01 9.20 12.10
C SER A 225 9.85 7.91 11.30
N VAL A 226 8.68 7.73 10.68
CA VAL A 226 8.50 6.70 9.65
C VAL A 226 9.29 7.19 8.44
N HIS A 227 10.58 6.85 8.38
CA HIS A 227 11.29 6.84 7.12
C HIS A 227 10.72 5.68 6.31
N VAL A 228 9.71 5.98 5.48
CA VAL A 228 9.35 5.10 4.38
C VAL A 228 10.54 5.12 3.42
N LEU A 229 11.53 4.27 3.66
CA LEU A 229 12.54 3.94 2.65
C LEU A 229 11.83 3.05 1.65
N ALA A 230 11.09 3.65 0.71
CA ALA A 230 10.22 2.92 -0.20
C ALA A 230 10.97 2.06 -1.25
N SER A 231 12.28 1.84 -1.08
CA SER A 231 13.04 0.80 -1.79
C SER A 231 12.84 -0.59 -1.19
N SER A 232 12.17 -0.68 -0.03
CA SER A 232 11.79 -1.93 0.61
C SER A 232 10.54 -1.66 1.42
N HIS A 233 9.59 -2.57 1.48
CA HIS A 233 8.45 -2.49 2.39
C HIS A 233 8.84 -2.59 3.88
N THR A 234 10.11 -2.29 4.21
CA THR A 234 10.67 -2.25 5.55
C THR A 234 10.42 -0.89 6.20
N CYS A 235 9.81 -0.90 7.38
CA CYS A 235 9.99 0.16 8.36
C CYS A 235 11.11 -0.28 9.31
N THR A 236 12.29 0.33 9.18
CA THR A 236 13.38 0.14 10.14
C THR A 236 13.27 1.21 11.24
N TYR A 237 13.26 0.78 12.51
CA TYR A 237 13.15 1.68 13.64
C TYR A 237 14.48 1.87 14.37
N HIS A 238 14.84 3.12 14.63
CA HIS A 238 15.85 3.48 15.61
C HIS A 238 15.16 4.05 16.85
N THR A 239 15.37 3.42 18.00
CA THR A 239 15.05 4.03 19.29
C THR A 239 16.04 5.17 19.52
N ILE A 240 15.55 6.38 19.79
CA ILE A 240 16.37 7.48 20.32
C ILE A 240 16.46 7.29 21.83
#